data_AF-A0A2V7MLU2-F1
#
_entry.id   AF-A0A2V7MLU2-F1
#
_cell.length_a   1.000
_cell.length_b   1.000
_cell.length_c   1.000
_cell.angle_alpha   90.00
_cell.angle_beta   90.00
_cell.angle_gamma   90.00
#
_symmetry.space_group_name_H-M   'P 1'
#
loop_
_entity.id
_entity.type
_entity.pdbx_description
1 polymer ?
#
loop_
_entity_poly.entity_id
_entity_poly.type
_entity_poly.pdbx_seq_one_letter_code
_entity_poly.pdbx_strand_id
1 'polypeptide(L)'
;MTAGTTAPSTAVDRSEFRHILLSGTWVGLITALSVIVFLLVARLPLPAIVAALIETVIVLAAGVAVTFLPGSFAAARTTQGIASAAAIGLWGTVVFMAVDIILLRPFHAYPWTWDAVGGGSTWWYLPIWWMLGTLLAWLGALVTAGRVARGGDPSIRALSIPLLSGGVGVALGLGLSGLVYMPVAGGAGFALTLIVFALVVIARKG
;
A
#
# COMPACT_ATOMS: atom_id res chain seq x y z
N MET A 1 20.34 36.93 14.25
CA MET A 1 20.85 35.55 14.31
C MET A 1 20.33 34.80 13.11
N THR A 2 21.12 34.68 12.06
CA THR A 2 20.80 33.89 10.86
C THR A 2 21.13 32.43 11.15
N ALA A 3 20.10 31.60 11.35
CA ALA A 3 20.26 30.16 11.42
C ALA A 3 20.72 29.66 10.04
N GLY A 4 22.01 29.35 9.91
CA GLY A 4 22.53 28.69 8.72
C GLY A 4 21.99 27.27 8.65
N THR A 5 21.15 26.98 7.66
CA THR A 5 20.75 25.61 7.32
C THR A 5 21.98 24.90 6.76
N THR A 6 22.71 24.19 7.61
CA THR A 6 23.78 23.30 7.15
C THR A 6 23.18 22.22 6.28
N ALA A 7 23.57 22.18 5.00
CA ALA A 7 23.19 21.08 4.12
C ALA A 7 23.68 19.75 4.71
N PRO A 8 22.87 18.68 4.64
CA PRO A 8 23.29 17.36 5.09
C PRO A 8 24.56 16.93 4.34
N SER A 9 25.39 16.13 5.00
CA SER A 9 26.63 15.66 4.37
C SER A 9 26.32 14.61 3.29
N THR A 10 27.12 14.56 2.23
CA THR A 10 26.92 13.61 1.12
C THR A 10 26.94 12.12 1.52
N ALA A 11 27.49 11.81 2.70
CA ALA A 11 27.47 10.47 3.28
C ALA A 11 26.10 10.14 3.90
N VAL A 12 25.47 11.12 4.55
CA VAL A 12 24.11 11.01 5.10
C VAL A 12 23.12 10.79 3.96
N ASP A 13 23.19 11.58 2.89
CA ASP A 13 22.28 11.44 1.74
C ASP A 13 22.36 10.06 1.08
N ARG A 14 23.58 9.53 0.89
CA ARG A 14 23.79 8.18 0.33
C ARG A 14 23.23 7.10 1.25
N SER A 15 23.36 7.28 2.57
CA SER A 15 22.81 6.34 3.55
C SER A 15 21.28 6.34 3.55
N GLU A 16 20.65 7.51 3.45
CA GLU A 16 19.19 7.65 3.36
C GLU A 16 18.66 7.03 2.08
N PHE A 17 19.31 7.30 0.94
CA PHE A 17 18.92 6.71 -0.34
C PHE A 17 19.00 5.17 -0.30
N ARG A 18 20.11 4.61 0.21
CA ARG A 18 20.26 3.16 0.38
C ARG A 18 19.17 2.58 1.27
N HIS A 19 18.84 3.25 2.37
CA HIS A 19 17.78 2.82 3.29
C HIS A 19 16.40 2.81 2.60
N ILE A 20 16.09 3.84 1.81
CA ILE A 20 14.85 3.92 1.01
C ILE A 20 14.78 2.74 0.04
N LEU A 21 15.85 2.46 -0.70
CA LEU A 21 15.88 1.35 -1.65
C LEU A 21 15.69 0.00 -0.97
N LEU A 22 16.44 -0.28 0.10
CA LEU A 22 16.32 -1.57 0.82
C LEU A 22 14.92 -1.75 1.42
N SER A 23 14.39 -0.70 2.06
CA SER A 23 13.06 -0.71 2.66
C SER A 23 11.97 -0.90 1.61
N GLY A 24 12.06 -0.19 0.48
CA GLY A 24 11.09 -0.32 -0.60
C GLY A 24 11.17 -1.70 -1.26
N THR A 25 12.37 -2.28 -1.42
CA THR A 25 12.52 -3.65 -1.92
C THR A 25 11.74 -4.64 -1.06
N TRP A 26 11.81 -4.54 0.27
CA TRP A 26 11.01 -5.39 1.15
C TRP A 26 9.50 -5.18 0.97
N VAL A 27 9.04 -3.93 0.87
CA VAL A 27 7.63 -3.62 0.61
C VAL A 27 7.17 -4.22 -0.72
N GLY A 28 7.98 -4.11 -1.77
CA GLY A 28 7.69 -4.68 -3.09
C GLY A 28 7.62 -6.20 -3.07
N LEU A 29 8.57 -6.87 -2.40
CA LEU A 29 8.57 -8.33 -2.28
C LEU A 29 7.37 -8.84 -1.47
N ILE A 30 6.99 -8.16 -0.39
CA ILE A 30 5.79 -8.49 0.39
C ILE A 30 4.53 -8.34 -0.47
N THR A 31 4.47 -7.29 -1.30
CA THR A 31 3.35 -7.07 -2.23
C THR A 31 3.29 -8.19 -3.27
N ALA A 32 4.42 -8.53 -3.90
CA ALA A 32 4.51 -9.63 -4.86
C ALA A 32 4.09 -10.96 -4.25
N LEU A 33 4.58 -11.28 -3.05
CA LEU A 33 4.21 -12.50 -2.33
C LEU A 33 2.70 -12.53 -2.04
N SER A 34 2.13 -11.40 -1.62
CA SER A 34 0.68 -11.30 -1.34
C SER A 34 -0.15 -11.58 -2.60
N VAL A 35 0.27 -11.03 -3.75
CA VAL A 35 -0.37 -11.30 -5.05
C VAL A 35 -0.21 -12.76 -5.45
N ILE A 36 0.97 -13.35 -5.28
CA ILE A 36 1.18 -14.78 -5.56
C ILE A 36 0.25 -15.65 -4.71
N VAL A 37 0.17 -15.38 -3.41
CA VAL A 37 -0.71 -16.13 -2.50
C VAL A 37 -2.19 -15.93 -2.88
N PHE A 38 -2.60 -14.72 -3.24
CA PHE A 38 -3.93 -14.44 -3.76
C PHE A 38 -4.24 -15.30 -5.00
N LEU A 39 -3.34 -15.30 -5.98
CA LEU A 39 -3.50 -16.07 -7.23
C LEU A 39 -3.52 -17.58 -6.98
N LEU A 40 -2.76 -18.06 -6.00
CA LEU A 40 -2.81 -19.47 -5.59
C LEU A 40 -4.19 -19.81 -5.04
N VAL A 41 -4.72 -19.01 -4.11
CA VAL A 41 -6.06 -19.21 -3.53
C VAL A 41 -7.15 -19.18 -4.60
N ALA A 42 -7.07 -18.23 -5.52
CA ALA A 42 -8.02 -18.10 -6.63
C ALA A 42 -8.07 -19.32 -7.57
N ARG A 43 -7.01 -20.14 -7.56
CA ARG A 43 -6.89 -21.37 -8.38
C ARG A 43 -7.20 -22.65 -7.62
N LEU A 44 -7.41 -22.58 -6.29
CA LEU A 44 -7.78 -23.76 -5.50
C LEU A 44 -9.26 -24.12 -5.75
N PRO A 45 -9.62 -25.41 -5.72
CA PRO A 45 -11.01 -25.86 -5.87
C PRO A 45 -11.81 -25.65 -4.57
N LEU A 46 -11.90 -24.40 -4.11
CA LEU A 46 -12.63 -24.00 -2.91
C LEU A 46 -14.05 -23.53 -3.26
N PRO A 47 -15.02 -23.62 -2.32
CA PRO A 47 -16.29 -22.93 -2.47
C PRO A 47 -16.05 -21.43 -2.70
N ALA A 48 -16.79 -20.82 -3.64
CA ALA A 48 -16.56 -19.44 -4.07
C ALA A 48 -16.53 -18.43 -2.90
N ILE A 49 -17.43 -18.59 -1.93
CA ILE A 49 -17.47 -17.73 -0.74
C ILE A 49 -16.23 -17.91 0.16
N VAL A 50 -15.70 -19.13 0.27
CA VAL A 50 -14.51 -19.41 1.08
C VAL A 50 -13.28 -18.79 0.42
N ALA A 51 -13.12 -18.95 -0.89
CA ALA A 51 -12.05 -18.30 -1.64
C ALA A 51 -12.11 -16.77 -1.48
N ALA A 52 -13.30 -16.19 -1.70
CA ALA A 52 -13.50 -14.74 -1.58
C ALA A 52 -13.17 -14.19 -0.18
N LEU A 53 -13.50 -14.93 0.89
CA LEU A 53 -13.15 -14.54 2.26
C LEU A 53 -11.62 -14.57 2.49
N ILE A 54 -10.94 -15.63 2.07
CA ILE A 54 -9.48 -15.76 2.21
C ILE A 54 -8.77 -14.67 1.41
N GLU A 55 -9.18 -14.47 0.15
CA GLU A 55 -8.68 -13.42 -0.73
C GLU A 55 -8.88 -12.03 -0.13
N THR A 56 -10.02 -11.77 0.51
CA THR A 56 -10.27 -10.52 1.22
C THR A 56 -9.30 -10.32 2.38
N VAL A 57 -9.03 -11.37 3.16
CA VAL A 57 -8.03 -11.32 4.24
C VAL A 57 -6.65 -10.99 3.69
N ILE A 58 -6.26 -11.62 2.57
CA ILE A 58 -4.97 -11.34 1.90
C ILE A 58 -4.90 -9.89 1.45
N VAL A 59 -5.93 -9.38 0.78
CA VAL A 59 -6.00 -7.97 0.32
C VAL A 59 -5.89 -7.00 1.48
N LEU A 60 -6.61 -7.24 2.58
CA LEU A 60 -6.57 -6.37 3.75
C LEU A 60 -5.21 -6.42 4.46
N ALA A 61 -4.60 -7.61 4.59
CA ALA A 61 -3.27 -7.75 5.17
C ALA A 61 -2.19 -7.06 4.32
N ALA A 62 -2.24 -7.24 3.00
CA ALA A 62 -1.36 -6.54 2.06
C ALA A 62 -1.58 -5.03 2.13
N GLY A 63 -2.85 -4.57 2.19
CA GLY A 63 -3.23 -3.18 2.37
C GLY A 63 -2.59 -2.53 3.59
N VAL A 64 -2.61 -3.22 4.74
CA VAL A 64 -1.92 -2.77 5.96
C VAL A 64 -0.41 -2.65 5.75
N ALA A 65 0.20 -3.67 5.13
CA ALA A 65 1.64 -3.70 4.89
C ALA A 65 2.09 -2.53 4.00
N VAL A 66 1.47 -2.35 2.82
CA VAL A 66 1.85 -1.29 1.87
C VAL A 66 1.54 0.12 2.38
N THR A 67 0.55 0.25 3.27
CA THR A 67 0.17 1.55 3.86
C THR A 67 1.11 1.96 4.99
N PHE A 68 1.46 1.05 5.90
CA PHE A 68 2.12 1.42 7.15
C PHE A 68 3.59 0.98 7.28
N LEU A 69 4.04 -0.05 6.55
CA LEU A 69 5.47 -0.42 6.58
C LEU A 69 6.37 0.73 6.09
N PRO A 70 6.06 1.43 4.98
CA PRO A 70 6.89 2.56 4.53
C PRO A 70 7.04 3.65 5.60
N GLY A 71 5.94 4.02 6.27
CA GLY A 71 5.93 5.00 7.35
C GLY A 71 6.71 4.53 8.59
N SER A 72 6.70 3.22 8.87
CA SER A 72 7.47 2.64 9.97
C SER A 72 8.98 2.66 9.69
N PHE A 73 9.40 2.32 8.48
CA PHE A 73 10.81 2.33 8.06
C PHE A 73 11.37 3.75 7.97
N ALA A 74 10.55 4.72 7.57
CA ALA A 74 10.92 6.12 7.49
C ALA A 74 10.76 6.89 8.81
N ALA A 75 10.29 6.24 9.88
CA ALA A 75 9.92 6.89 11.15
C ALA A 75 9.09 8.17 10.93
N ALA A 76 7.98 8.05 10.19
CA ALA A 76 7.18 9.17 9.69
C ALA A 76 6.52 10.02 10.80
N ARG A 77 7.32 10.89 11.42
CA ARG A 77 6.92 11.87 12.44
C ARG A 77 7.11 13.31 11.97
N THR A 78 7.81 13.50 10.86
CA THR A 78 8.17 14.78 10.26
C THR A 78 7.76 14.81 8.78
N THR A 79 7.77 15.98 8.16
CA THR A 79 7.52 16.12 6.72
C THR A 79 8.51 15.32 5.89
N GLN A 80 9.80 15.34 6.25
CA GLN A 80 10.83 14.52 5.62
C GLN A 80 10.51 13.03 5.73
N GLY A 81 10.14 12.54 6.92
CA GLY A 81 9.78 11.13 7.11
C GLY A 81 8.54 10.70 6.31
N ILE A 82 7.56 11.60 6.12
CA ILE A 82 6.39 11.35 5.26
C ILE A 82 6.82 11.26 3.78
N ALA A 83 7.70 12.14 3.33
CA ALA A 83 8.24 12.11 1.98
C ALA A 83 9.09 10.84 1.73
N SER A 84 9.93 10.45 2.68
CA SER A 84 10.70 9.21 2.63
C SER A 84 9.79 7.97 2.58
N ALA A 85 8.69 7.96 3.35
CA ALA A 85 7.70 6.87 3.27
C ALA A 85 7.07 6.76 1.88
N ALA A 86 6.71 7.90 1.27
CA ALA A 86 6.19 7.93 -0.10
C ALA A 86 7.23 7.40 -1.11
N ALA A 87 8.50 7.79 -0.96
CA ALA A 87 9.60 7.28 -1.80
C ALA A 87 9.82 5.76 -1.64
N ILE A 88 9.73 5.24 -0.41
CA ILE A 88 9.77 3.80 -0.12
C ILE A 88 8.60 3.08 -0.82
N GLY A 89 7.39 3.64 -0.76
CA GLY A 89 6.21 3.09 -1.43
C GLY A 89 6.35 3.08 -2.96
N LEU A 90 6.89 4.15 -3.55
CA LEU A 90 7.20 4.22 -4.97
C LEU A 90 8.20 3.16 -5.39
N TRP A 91 9.35 3.06 -4.70
CA TRP A 91 10.36 2.06 -5.02
C TRP A 91 9.85 0.64 -4.82
N GLY A 92 9.08 0.39 -3.75
CA GLY A 92 8.43 -0.92 -3.55
C GLY A 92 7.47 -1.28 -4.67
N THR A 93 6.76 -0.31 -5.23
CA THR A 93 5.95 -0.52 -6.43
C THR A 93 6.80 -0.89 -7.63
N VAL A 94 7.93 -0.22 -7.85
CA VAL A 94 8.86 -0.57 -8.94
C VAL A 94 9.35 -2.01 -8.81
N VAL A 95 9.70 -2.45 -7.59
CA VAL A 95 10.13 -3.82 -7.33
C VAL A 95 8.99 -4.82 -7.55
N PHE A 96 7.79 -4.55 -7.05
CA PHE A 96 6.61 -5.38 -7.33
C PHE A 96 6.36 -5.49 -8.83
N MET A 97 6.41 -4.36 -9.56
CA MET A 97 6.23 -4.32 -11.00
C MET A 97 7.29 -5.14 -11.75
N ALA A 98 8.54 -5.12 -11.30
CA ALA A 98 9.58 -5.97 -11.89
C ALA A 98 9.22 -7.46 -11.75
N VAL A 99 8.73 -7.89 -10.58
CA VAL A 99 8.25 -9.27 -10.38
C VAL A 99 7.01 -9.53 -11.24
N ASP A 100 6.05 -8.62 -11.28
CA ASP A 100 4.84 -8.73 -12.08
C ASP A 100 5.15 -8.97 -13.56
N ILE A 101 6.08 -8.19 -14.11
CA ILE A 101 6.43 -8.21 -15.52
C ILE A 101 7.30 -9.39 -15.89
N ILE A 102 8.31 -9.72 -15.06
CA ILE A 102 9.29 -10.77 -15.36
C ILE A 102 8.74 -12.15 -15.01
N LEU A 103 7.88 -12.24 -13.99
CA LEU A 103 7.40 -13.51 -13.44
C LEU A 103 5.89 -13.68 -13.61
N LEU A 104 5.04 -12.78 -13.15
CA LEU A 104 3.59 -13.08 -13.12
C LEU A 104 2.96 -13.07 -14.52
N ARG A 105 3.31 -12.09 -15.35
CA ARG A 105 2.80 -11.93 -16.71
C ARG A 105 3.19 -13.07 -17.65
N PRO A 106 4.47 -13.50 -17.75
CA PRO A 106 4.85 -14.60 -18.64
C PRO A 106 4.20 -15.94 -18.28
N PHE A 107 3.76 -16.10 -17.04
CA PHE A 107 3.02 -17.27 -16.56
C PHE A 107 1.49 -17.11 -16.66
N HIS A 108 1.00 -16.13 -17.41
CA HIS A 108 -0.42 -15.85 -17.61
C HIS A 108 -1.19 -15.78 -16.28
N ALA A 109 -0.63 -15.08 -15.30
CA ALA A 109 -1.24 -14.88 -13.98
C ALA A 109 -2.63 -14.22 -14.05
N TYR A 110 -2.83 -13.33 -15.03
CA TYR A 110 -4.04 -12.52 -15.18
C TYR A 110 -4.82 -12.90 -16.44
N PRO A 111 -6.13 -12.61 -16.49
CA PRO A 111 -6.92 -12.78 -17.70
C PRO A 111 -6.37 -11.94 -18.87
N TRP A 112 -6.49 -12.47 -20.09
CA TRP A 112 -6.05 -11.83 -21.34
C TRP A 112 -6.61 -10.42 -21.54
N THR A 113 -7.76 -10.11 -20.94
CA THR A 113 -8.39 -8.78 -21.00
C THR A 113 -7.47 -7.70 -20.44
N TRP A 114 -6.61 -8.03 -19.48
CA TRP A 114 -5.63 -7.10 -18.91
C TRP A 114 -4.58 -6.67 -19.94
N ASP A 115 -4.12 -7.60 -20.77
CA ASP A 115 -3.21 -7.29 -21.87
C ASP A 115 -3.93 -6.56 -23.01
N ALA A 116 -5.20 -6.86 -23.24
CA ALA A 116 -6.02 -6.20 -24.25
C ALA A 116 -6.19 -4.68 -23.99
N VAL A 117 -6.38 -4.26 -22.72
CA VAL A 117 -6.47 -2.83 -22.37
C VAL A 117 -5.23 -2.06 -22.81
N GLY A 118 -4.06 -2.68 -22.72
CA GLY A 118 -2.78 -2.08 -23.09
C GLY A 118 -2.35 -2.28 -24.53
N GLY A 119 -3.14 -2.97 -25.36
CA GLY A 119 -2.68 -3.44 -26.68
C GLY A 119 -1.43 -4.33 -26.59
N GLY A 120 -1.31 -5.14 -25.53
CA GLY A 120 -0.13 -5.96 -25.23
C GLY A 120 1.05 -5.20 -24.61
N SER A 121 0.98 -3.87 -24.51
CA SER A 121 1.98 -3.06 -23.81
C SER A 121 1.79 -3.14 -22.30
N THR A 122 2.90 -3.12 -21.55
CA THR A 122 2.88 -3.02 -20.09
C THR A 122 2.86 -1.56 -19.61
N TRP A 123 3.17 -0.60 -20.48
CA TRP A 123 3.40 0.79 -20.09
C TRP A 123 2.14 1.52 -19.60
N TRP A 124 0.96 1.11 -20.03
CA TRP A 124 -0.28 1.84 -19.76
C TRP A 124 -0.64 1.90 -18.28
N TYR A 125 -0.26 0.89 -17.50
CA TYR A 125 -0.69 0.75 -16.11
C TYR A 125 0.43 0.97 -15.08
N LEU A 126 1.68 1.11 -15.55
CA LEU A 126 2.82 1.46 -14.69
C LEU A 126 2.58 2.76 -13.90
N PRO A 127 2.15 3.88 -14.53
CA PRO A 127 1.92 5.13 -13.80
C PRO A 127 0.82 4.99 -12.74
N ILE A 128 -0.21 4.19 -13.01
CA ILE A 128 -1.33 3.95 -12.07
C ILE A 128 -0.82 3.28 -10.81
N TRP A 129 -0.02 2.21 -10.94
CA TRP A 129 0.58 1.55 -9.78
C TRP A 129 1.52 2.48 -9.03
N TRP A 130 2.37 3.23 -9.74
CA TRP A 130 3.30 4.17 -9.11
C TRP A 130 2.56 5.19 -8.26
N MET A 131 1.48 5.77 -8.79
CA MET A 131 0.61 6.67 -8.05
C MET A 131 -0.02 5.99 -6.84
N LEU A 132 -0.59 4.79 -7.01
CA LEU A 132 -1.26 4.07 -5.92
C LEU A 132 -0.32 3.72 -4.78
N GLY A 133 0.83 3.10 -5.05
CA GLY A 133 1.79 2.71 -4.02
C GLY A 133 2.41 3.91 -3.30
N THR A 134 2.69 4.99 -4.03
CA THR A 134 3.15 6.26 -3.44
C THR A 134 2.08 6.88 -2.56
N LEU A 135 0.83 6.95 -3.05
CA LEU A 135 -0.29 7.57 -2.36
C LEU A 135 -0.62 6.82 -1.07
N LEU A 136 -0.74 5.49 -1.09
CA LEU A 136 -1.05 4.69 0.10
C LEU A 136 0.02 4.84 1.18
N ALA A 137 1.30 4.77 0.79
CA ALA A 137 2.42 4.97 1.71
C ALA A 137 2.41 6.39 2.31
N TRP A 138 2.12 7.41 1.50
CA TRP A 138 2.03 8.80 1.93
C TRP A 138 0.85 9.04 2.89
N LEU A 139 -0.35 8.54 2.57
CA LEU A 139 -1.53 8.64 3.43
C LEU A 139 -1.31 7.91 4.76
N GLY A 140 -0.74 6.71 4.72
CA GLY A 140 -0.41 5.94 5.92
C GLY A 140 0.59 6.67 6.82
N ALA A 141 1.63 7.27 6.23
CA ALA A 141 2.60 8.10 6.92
C ALA A 141 1.97 9.37 7.52
N LEU A 142 1.05 10.04 6.79
CA LEU A 142 0.31 11.18 7.31
C LEU A 142 -0.54 10.83 8.53
N VAL A 143 -1.29 9.73 8.46
CA VAL A 143 -2.13 9.27 9.58
C VAL A 143 -1.25 8.90 10.78
N THR A 144 -0.12 8.25 10.55
CA THR A 144 0.88 7.92 11.57
C THR A 144 1.41 9.18 12.25
N ALA A 145 1.93 10.14 11.48
CA ALA A 145 2.45 11.40 11.98
C ALA A 145 1.39 12.21 12.75
N GLY A 146 0.18 12.29 12.21
CA GLY A 146 -0.94 12.98 12.84
C GLY A 146 -1.38 12.33 14.16
N ARG A 147 -1.26 11.01 14.29
CA ARG A 147 -1.53 10.30 15.55
C ARG A 147 -0.46 10.56 16.59
N VAL A 148 0.82 10.52 16.20
CA VAL A 148 1.96 10.86 17.08
C VAL A 148 1.85 12.28 17.60
N ALA A 149 1.53 13.25 16.72
CA ALA A 149 1.39 14.66 17.09
C ALA A 149 0.30 14.91 18.15
N ARG A 150 -0.65 13.98 18.30
CA ARG A 150 -1.73 14.03 19.29
C ARG A 150 -1.46 13.15 20.52
N GLY A 151 -0.24 12.65 20.69
CA GLY A 151 0.12 11.75 21.80
C GLY A 151 -0.53 10.36 21.73
N GLY A 152 -1.08 9.97 20.58
CA GLY A 152 -1.69 8.65 20.39
C GLY A 152 -0.68 7.57 20.05
N ASP A 153 -1.05 6.30 20.26
CA ASP A 153 -0.23 5.13 19.92
C ASP A 153 -0.01 5.02 18.39
N PRO A 154 1.25 5.10 17.90
CA PRO A 154 1.57 4.97 16.48
C PRO A 154 1.84 3.52 16.04
N SER A 155 1.55 2.52 16.87
CA SER A 155 1.72 1.12 16.48
C SER A 155 0.89 0.80 15.23
N ILE A 156 1.46 -0.02 14.32
CA ILE A 156 0.77 -0.48 13.10
C ILE A 156 -0.58 -1.11 13.47
N ARG A 157 -0.62 -1.88 14.57
CA ARG A 157 -1.85 -2.46 15.11
C ARG A 157 -2.91 -1.40 15.40
N ALA A 158 -2.57 -0.35 16.16
CA ALA A 158 -3.53 0.67 16.53
C ALA A 158 -4.02 1.49 15.32
N LEU A 159 -3.14 1.68 14.32
CA LEU A 159 -3.45 2.38 13.08
C LEU A 159 -4.31 1.54 12.12
N SER A 160 -4.10 0.22 12.07
CA SER A 160 -4.76 -0.65 11.09
C SER A 160 -6.19 -1.04 11.49
N ILE A 161 -6.50 -1.19 12.78
CA ILE A 161 -7.82 -1.59 13.27
C ILE A 161 -8.98 -0.82 12.62
N PRO A 162 -9.01 0.54 12.59
CA PRO A 162 -10.12 1.25 11.97
C PRO A 162 -10.23 1.00 10.47
N LEU A 163 -9.10 0.92 9.76
CA LEU A 163 -9.07 0.66 8.32
C LEU A 163 -9.51 -0.77 7.99
N LEU A 164 -9.09 -1.74 8.80
CA LEU A 164 -9.54 -3.13 8.71
C LEU A 164 -11.05 -3.21 8.99
N SER A 165 -11.55 -2.46 9.97
CA SER A 165 -12.98 -2.42 10.29
C SER A 165 -13.80 -1.86 9.12
N GLY A 166 -13.33 -0.77 8.50
CA GLY A 166 -13.96 -0.21 7.30
C GLY A 166 -13.90 -1.17 6.10
N GLY A 167 -12.75 -1.81 5.88
CA GLY A 167 -12.58 -2.83 4.83
C GLY A 167 -13.49 -4.03 5.03
N VAL A 168 -13.50 -4.63 6.21
CA VAL A 168 -14.37 -5.78 6.55
C VAL A 168 -15.84 -5.39 6.44
N GLY A 169 -16.24 -4.22 6.96
CA GLY A 169 -17.63 -3.76 6.89
C GLY A 169 -18.15 -3.63 5.46
N VAL A 170 -17.35 -3.01 4.58
CA VAL A 170 -17.72 -2.85 3.15
C VAL A 170 -17.64 -4.19 2.41
N ALA A 171 -16.64 -5.03 2.69
CA ALA A 171 -16.52 -6.36 2.12
C ALA A 171 -17.74 -7.23 2.45
N LEU A 172 -18.15 -7.28 3.72
CA LEU A 172 -19.32 -8.04 4.13
C LEU A 172 -20.61 -7.45 3.55
N GLY A 173 -20.77 -6.12 3.59
CA GLY A 173 -21.98 -5.46 3.09
C GLY A 173 -22.19 -5.64 1.58
N LEU A 174 -21.21 -5.21 0.77
CA LEU A 174 -21.32 -5.23 -0.71
C LEU A 174 -20.96 -6.59 -1.31
N GLY A 175 -20.08 -7.34 -0.65
CA GLY A 175 -19.64 -8.66 -1.10
C GLY A 175 -20.71 -9.73 -0.89
N LEU A 176 -21.33 -9.79 0.30
CA LEU A 176 -22.40 -10.76 0.55
C LEU A 176 -23.68 -10.44 -0.21
N SER A 177 -23.92 -9.16 -0.54
CA SER A 177 -25.03 -8.76 -1.39
C SER A 177 -24.81 -9.08 -2.87
N GLY A 178 -23.61 -9.56 -3.25
CA GLY A 178 -23.25 -9.87 -4.64
C GLY A 178 -23.10 -8.66 -5.55
N LEU A 179 -23.05 -7.43 -5.00
CA LEU A 179 -22.94 -6.20 -5.78
C LEU A 179 -21.51 -5.96 -6.27
N VAL A 180 -20.53 -6.36 -5.47
CA VAL A 180 -19.11 -6.19 -5.76
C VAL A 180 -18.37 -7.44 -5.30
N TYR A 181 -17.37 -7.87 -6.06
CA TYR A 181 -16.49 -8.95 -5.64
C TYR A 181 -15.81 -8.61 -4.30
N MET A 182 -15.94 -9.50 -3.31
CA MET A 182 -15.66 -9.22 -1.90
C MET A 182 -14.26 -8.66 -1.62
N PRO A 183 -13.16 -9.18 -2.21
CA PRO A 183 -11.83 -8.62 -2.00
C PRO A 183 -11.70 -7.18 -2.52
N VAL A 184 -12.37 -6.86 -3.63
CA VAL A 184 -12.40 -5.51 -4.21
C VAL A 184 -13.17 -4.56 -3.29
N ALA A 185 -14.33 -5.00 -2.78
CA ALA A 185 -15.10 -4.24 -1.81
C ALA A 185 -14.30 -3.98 -0.52
N GLY A 186 -13.57 -4.98 -0.03
CA GLY A 186 -12.69 -4.85 1.13
C GLY A 186 -11.55 -3.86 0.93
N GLY A 187 -10.86 -3.94 -0.20
CA GLY A 187 -9.82 -2.98 -0.57
C GLY A 187 -10.36 -1.55 -0.69
N ALA A 188 -11.53 -1.38 -1.30
CA ALA A 188 -12.19 -0.08 -1.43
C ALA A 188 -12.57 0.51 -0.06
N GLY A 189 -13.20 -0.29 0.82
CA GLY A 189 -13.55 0.14 2.17
C GLY A 189 -12.34 0.54 3.00
N PHE A 190 -11.24 -0.23 2.89
CA PHE A 190 -9.97 0.09 3.52
C PHE A 190 -9.41 1.44 3.03
N ALA A 191 -9.33 1.62 1.71
CA ALA A 191 -8.77 2.83 1.10
C ALA A 191 -9.60 4.08 1.41
N LEU A 192 -10.94 3.99 1.34
CA LEU A 192 -11.83 5.09 1.71
C LEU A 192 -11.66 5.48 3.17
N THR A 193 -11.57 4.50 4.07
CA THR A 193 -11.34 4.77 5.49
C THR A 193 -9.99 5.46 5.72
N LEU A 194 -8.92 5.02 5.05
CA LEU A 194 -7.61 5.67 5.10
C LEU A 194 -7.69 7.13 4.62
N ILE A 195 -8.35 7.38 3.49
CA ILE A 195 -8.52 8.72 2.92
C ILE A 195 -9.25 9.63 3.91
N VAL A 196 -10.36 9.17 4.49
CA VAL A 196 -11.11 9.93 5.51
C VAL A 196 -10.21 10.30 6.69
N PHE A 197 -9.41 9.36 7.20
CA PHE A 197 -8.51 9.62 8.32
C PHE A 197 -7.40 10.60 7.95
N ALA A 198 -6.84 10.49 6.75
CA ALA A 198 -5.84 11.43 6.25
C ALA A 198 -6.42 12.84 6.09
N LEU A 199 -7.64 12.96 5.55
CA LEU A 199 -8.35 14.24 5.43
C LEU A 199 -8.62 14.86 6.80
N VAL A 200 -8.99 14.07 7.81
CA VAL A 200 -9.15 14.55 9.19
C VAL A 200 -7.83 15.08 9.76
N VAL A 201 -6.70 14.42 9.46
CA VAL A 201 -5.37 14.92 9.86
C VAL A 201 -5.04 16.24 9.17
N ILE A 202 -5.35 16.39 7.89
CA ILE A 202 -5.10 17.62 7.12
C ILE A 202 -6.00 18.76 7.61
N ALA A 203 -7.31 18.51 7.74
CA ALA A 203 -8.30 19.52 8.13
C ALA A 203 -8.05 20.09 9.54
N ARG A 204 -7.48 19.29 10.45
CA ARG A 204 -7.17 19.72 11.82
C ARG A 204 -5.79 20.36 11.99
N LYS A 205 -5.02 20.49 10.91
CA LYS A 205 -3.74 21.23 10.87
C LYS A 205 -3.91 22.70 10.49
N GLY A 206 -5.04 23.07 9.89
CA GLY A 206 -5.45 24.47 9.68
C GLY A 206 -6.11 25.02 10.93
#